data_AF-A0A1F6V309-F1
#
_entry.id   AF-A0A1F6V309-F1
#
_cell.length_a   1.000
_cell.length_b   1.000
_cell.length_c   1.000
_cell.angle_alpha   90.00
_cell.angle_beta   90.00
_cell.angle_gamma   90.00
#
_symmetry.space_group_name_H-M   'P 1'
#
loop_
_entity.id
_entity.type
_entity.pdbx_description
1 polymer ?
#
loop_
_entity_poly.entity_id
_entity_poly.type
_entity_poly.pdbx_seq_one_letter_code
_entity_poly.pdbx_strand_id
1 'polypeptide(L)' 'MATKTLTITEDAYERLAATKEENESFSEVINRITNKVSLLSMAGILSEQEADRIEQRIKNMRAKSRQKLLHIRQELQE' A
#
# COMPACT_ATOMS: atom_id res chain seq x y z
N MET A 1 -22.84 -20.53 1.33
CA MET A 1 -22.23 -19.59 2.29
C MET A 1 -23.34 -18.87 3.03
N ALA A 2 -23.19 -18.64 4.33
CA ALA A 2 -24.14 -17.81 5.07
C ALA A 2 -23.96 -16.35 4.61
N THR A 3 -25.05 -15.69 4.22
CA THR A 3 -25.04 -14.27 3.86
C THR A 3 -25.51 -13.44 5.06
N LYS A 4 -24.95 -12.24 5.20
CA LYS A 4 -25.42 -11.24 6.15
C LYS A 4 -25.58 -9.92 5.41
N THR A 5 -26.65 -9.21 5.71
CA THR A 5 -26.89 -7.87 5.18
C THR A 5 -26.31 -6.84 6.14
N LEU A 6 -25.60 -5.85 5.62
CA LEU A 6 -25.07 -4.72 6.39
C LEU A 6 -25.56 -3.41 5.77
N THR A 7 -25.89 -2.44 6.61
CA THR A 7 -26.25 -1.09 6.18
C THR A 7 -25.04 -0.17 6.38
N ILE A 8 -24.70 0.60 5.36
CA ILE A 8 -23.61 1.59 5.38
C ILE A 8 -24.14 2.95 4.93
N THR A 9 -23.38 4.00 5.24
CA THR A 9 -23.66 5.34 4.71
C THR A 9 -23.39 5.39 3.21
N GLU A 10 -24.04 6.33 2.52
CA GLU A 10 -23.84 6.53 1.08
C GLU A 10 -22.37 6.80 0.74
N ASP A 11 -21.72 7.72 1.47
CA ASP A 11 -20.28 7.99 1.32
C ASP A 11 -19.39 6.75 1.43
N ALA A 12 -19.78 5.76 2.26
CA ALA A 12 -19.02 4.53 2.40
C ALA A 12 -19.25 3.59 1.21
N TYR A 13 -20.48 3.55 0.69
CA TYR A 13 -20.81 2.81 -0.52
C TYR A 13 -20.04 3.36 -1.73
N GLU A 14 -20.01 4.69 -1.92
CA GLU A 14 -19.27 5.33 -3.01
C GLU A 14 -17.77 5.00 -2.98
N ARG A 15 -17.16 5.06 -1.78
CA ARG A 15 -15.74 4.67 -1.61
C ARG A 15 -15.51 3.20 -1.96
N LEU A 16 -16.42 2.32 -1.56
CA LEU A 16 -16.37 0.89 -1.90
C LEU A 16 -16.49 0.68 -3.40
N ALA A 17 -17.44 1.35 -4.06
CA ALA A 17 -17.66 1.27 -5.50
C ALA A 17 -16.46 1.80 -6.29
N ALA A 18 -15.85 2.91 -5.87
CA ALA A 18 -14.65 3.46 -6.51
C ALA A 18 -13.41 2.56 -6.38
N THR A 19 -13.35 1.71 -5.35
CA THR A 19 -12.22 0.80 -5.09
C THR A 19 -12.37 -0.55 -5.81
N LYS A 20 -13.54 -0.82 -6.37
CA LYS A 20 -13.92 -2.10 -6.97
C LYS A 20 -13.26 -2.29 -8.34
N GLU A 21 -12.65 -3.45 -8.56
CA GLU A 21 -12.09 -3.81 -9.86
C GLU A 21 -13.14 -4.39 -10.83
N GLU A 22 -12.79 -4.52 -12.12
CA GLU A 22 -13.65 -5.15 -13.12
C GLU A 22 -13.96 -6.59 -12.73
N ASN A 23 -15.24 -6.98 -12.82
CA ASN A 23 -15.75 -8.32 -12.44
C ASN A 23 -15.60 -8.73 -10.95
N GLU A 24 -15.13 -7.84 -10.07
CA GLU A 24 -15.10 -8.10 -8.61
C GLU A 24 -16.50 -7.96 -7.99
N SER A 25 -16.81 -8.61 -6.87
CA SER A 25 -18.03 -8.38 -6.07
C SER A 25 -17.75 -7.49 -4.85
N PHE A 26 -18.75 -6.82 -4.31
CA PHE A 26 -18.57 -6.02 -3.08
C PHE A 26 -18.07 -6.85 -1.89
N SER A 27 -18.45 -8.12 -1.81
CA SER A 27 -17.94 -9.03 -0.77
C SER A 27 -16.44 -9.29 -0.95
N GLU A 28 -15.96 -9.43 -2.19
CA GLU A 28 -14.53 -9.60 -2.49
C GLU A 28 -13.74 -8.33 -2.21
N VAL A 29 -14.26 -7.15 -2.55
CA VAL A 29 -13.63 -5.86 -2.21
C VAL A 29 -13.46 -5.75 -0.69
N ILE A 30 -14.54 -6.01 0.07
CA ILE A 30 -14.50 -5.96 1.54
C ILE A 30 -13.45 -6.94 2.07
N ASN A 31 -13.45 -8.17 1.57
CA ASN A 31 -12.44 -9.15 1.97
C ASN A 31 -11.04 -8.68 1.62
N ARG A 32 -10.78 -8.18 0.41
CA ARG A 32 -9.46 -7.70 -0.02
C ARG A 32 -8.94 -6.56 0.85
N ILE A 33 -9.79 -5.59 1.19
CA ILE A 33 -9.41 -4.43 2.02
C ILE A 33 -9.21 -4.85 3.48
N THR A 34 -10.06 -5.74 3.98
CA THR A 34 -10.04 -6.15 5.39
C THR A 34 -9.11 -7.32 5.66
N ASN A 35 -8.62 -8.00 4.61
CA ASN A 35 -7.66 -9.07 4.71
C ASN A 35 -6.34 -8.48 5.23
N LYS A 36 -6.15 -8.57 6.54
CA LYS A 36 -4.87 -8.29 7.18
C LYS A 36 -3.90 -9.38 6.74
N VAL A 37 -3.17 -9.15 5.66
CA VAL A 37 -2.00 -9.96 5.36
C VAL A 37 -1.04 -9.77 6.53
N SER A 38 -0.89 -10.82 7.32
CA SER A 38 0.07 -10.82 8.41
C SER A 38 1.45 -10.67 7.78
N LEU A 39 2.18 -9.59 8.07
CA LEU A 39 3.56 -9.47 7.59
C LEU A 39 4.45 -10.62 8.08
N LEU A 40 4.05 -11.30 9.16
CA LEU A 40 4.70 -12.53 9.62
C LEU A 40 4.53 -13.70 8.64
N SER A 41 3.48 -13.74 7.81
CA SER A 41 3.37 -14.75 6.75
C SER A 41 4.39 -14.53 5.63
N MET A 42 5.05 -13.38 5.59
CA MET A 42 6.16 -13.08 4.69
C MET A 42 7.54 -13.32 5.32
N ALA A 43 7.59 -13.67 6.61
CA ALA A 43 8.85 -13.96 7.29
C ALA A 43 9.53 -15.18 6.67
N GLY A 44 10.81 -15.04 6.33
CA GLY A 44 11.62 -16.11 5.73
C GLY A 44 11.54 -16.22 4.20
N ILE A 45 10.80 -15.33 3.51
CA ILE A 45 10.78 -15.31 2.03
C ILE A 45 12.12 -14.84 1.44
N LEU A 46 12.80 -13.91 2.11
CA LEU A 46 14.08 -13.36 1.66
C LEU A 46 15.23 -13.96 2.45
N SER A 47 16.30 -14.33 1.76
CA SER A 47 17.58 -14.55 2.43
C SER A 47 18.12 -13.24 3.03
N GLU A 48 18.96 -13.33 4.06
CA GLU A 48 19.58 -12.14 4.68
C GLU A 48 20.29 -11.26 3.63
N GLN A 49 21.01 -11.87 2.69
CA GLN A 49 21.71 -11.15 1.63
C GLN A 49 20.75 -10.41 0.68
N GLU A 50 19.60 -11.00 0.36
CA GLU A 50 18.59 -10.34 -0.46
C GLU A 50 17.92 -9.20 0.29
N ALA A 51 17.60 -9.41 1.58
CA ALA A 51 17.06 -8.38 2.44
C ALA A 51 18.01 -7.18 2.54
N ASP A 52 19.30 -7.42 2.77
CA ASP A 52 20.34 -6.39 2.82
C ASP A 52 20.44 -5.63 1.50
N ARG A 53 20.45 -6.33 0.36
CA ARG A 53 20.50 -5.69 -0.96
C ARG A 53 19.31 -4.78 -1.21
N ILE A 54 18.11 -5.23 -0.87
CA ILE A 54 16.87 -4.44 -1.00
C ILE A 54 16.94 -3.23 -0.06
N GLU A 55 17.34 -3.43 1.19
CA GLU A 55 17.43 -2.37 2.18
C GLU A 55 18.41 -1.27 1.73
N GLN A 56 19.60 -1.64 1.25
CA GLN A 56 20.59 -0.70 0.75
C GLN A 56 20.09 0.09 -0.46
N ARG A 57 19.38 -0.57 -1.39
CA ARG A 57 18.74 0.13 -2.52
C ARG A 57 17.71 1.16 -2.04
N ILE A 58 16.84 0.80 -1.10
CA ILE A 58 15.84 1.72 -0.54
C ILE A 58 16.52 2.90 0.16
N LYS A 59 17.56 2.66 0.97
CA LYS A 59 18.34 3.72 1.63
C LYS A 59 18.94 4.70 0.62
N ASN A 60 19.56 4.19 -0.43
CA ASN A 60 20.16 4.99 -1.49
C ASN A 60 19.12 5.82 -2.27
N MET A 61 17.98 5.23 -2.61
CA MET A 61 16.88 5.94 -3.28
C MET A 61 16.35 7.09 -2.42
N ARG A 62 16.11 6.83 -1.13
CA ARG A 62 15.63 7.85 -0.19
C ARG A 62 16.64 8.98 0.00
N ALA A 63 17.94 8.67 0.06
CA ALA A 63 18.99 9.67 0.15
C ALA A 63 19.02 10.58 -1.08
N LYS A 64 18.98 10.00 -2.29
CA LYS A 64 18.93 10.76 -3.55
C LYS A 64 17.67 11.65 -3.63
N SER A 65 16.52 11.12 -3.23
CA SER A 65 15.27 11.89 -3.22
C SER A 65 15.36 13.09 -2.28
N ARG A 66 15.89 12.92 -1.06
CA ARG A 66 16.12 14.03 -0.12
C ARG A 66 17.10 15.06 -0.65
N GLN A 67 18.21 14.62 -1.25
CA GLN A 67 19.19 15.52 -1.85
C GLN A 67 18.57 16.35 -2.98
N LYS A 68 17.76 15.72 -3.85
CA LYS A 68 17.05 16.43 -4.91
C LYS A 68 16.08 17.49 -4.36
N LEU A 69 15.34 17.16 -3.30
CA LEU A 69 14.43 18.11 -2.64
C LEU A 69 15.19 19.29 -2.02
N LEU A 70 16.33 19.05 -1.38
CA LEU A 70 17.18 20.12 -0.85
C LEU A 70 17.69 21.05 -1.95
N HIS A 71 18.12 20.48 -3.08
CA HIS A 71 18.58 21.26 -4.23
C HIS A 71 17.48 22.14 -4.80
N ILE A 72 16.29 21.58 -5.05
CA ILE A 72 15.12 22.36 -5.52
C ILE A 72 14.76 23.47 -4.53
N ARG A 73 14.84 23.20 -3.23
CA ARG A 73 14.58 24.21 -2.21
C ARG A 73 15.57 25.37 -2.27
N GLN A 74 16.85 25.10 -2.53
CA GLN A 74 17.88 26.14 -2.66
C GLN A 74 17.63 27.02 -3.89
N GLU A 75 17.30 26.43 -5.04
CA GLU A 75 16.98 27.15 -6.27
C GLU A 75 15.75 28.06 -6.15
N LEU A 76 14.78 27.71 -5.28
CA LEU A 76 13.59 28.53 -5.03
C LEU A 76 13.82 29.68 -4.02
N GLN A 77 14.99 29.74 -3.38
CA GLN A 77 15.35 30.78 -2.41
C GLN A 77 16.30 31.85 -2.97
N GLU A 78 16.80 31.68 -4.19
CA GLU A 78 17.50 32.69 -5.01
C GLU A 78 16.52 33.45 -5.92
#